data_AF-A0A2P5A9N4-F1
#
_entry.id   AF-A0A2P5A9N4-F1
#
_cell.length_a   1.000
_cell.length_b   1.000
_cell.length_c   1.000
_cell.angle_alpha   90.00
_cell.angle_beta   90.00
_cell.angle_gamma   90.00
#
_symmetry.space_group_name_H-M   'P 1'
#
loop_
_entity.id
_entity.type
_entity.pdbx_description
1 polymer ?
#
loop_
_entity_poly.entity_id
_entity_poly.type
_entity_poly.pdbx_seq_one_letter_code
_entity_poly.pdbx_strand_id
1 'polypeptide(L)'
;MEPTRGISNLILKMATTKSKMQQFNGKGDFKIWRQWMRVILVQQKVAQVLQGEKNLPSTISEKEKTEMLETAYNTMILYLSDNVLRKCNKEISAASLWLKLDNLYMTKSLTDQIYLKVKLFGFKMQ
;
A
#
# COMPACT_ATOMS: atom_id res chain seq x y z
N MET A 1 27.03 2.76 -17.94
CA MET A 1 26.85 2.72 -16.46
C MET A 1 25.39 2.43 -16.18
N GLU A 2 25.09 1.22 -15.70
CA GLU A 2 23.73 0.68 -15.70
C GLU A 2 22.87 1.18 -14.52
N PRO A 3 21.73 1.86 -14.76
CA PRO A 3 20.79 2.31 -13.73
C PRO A 3 19.96 1.17 -13.10
N THR A 4 20.01 -0.03 -13.66
CA THR A 4 19.26 -1.23 -13.22
C THR A 4 19.77 -1.82 -11.92
N ARG A 5 21.06 -1.66 -11.60
CA ARG A 5 21.70 -2.29 -10.42
C ARG A 5 21.12 -1.80 -9.08
N GLY A 6 20.69 -0.54 -9.01
CA GLY A 6 20.03 0.03 -7.83
C GLY A 6 18.62 -0.52 -7.60
N ILE A 7 17.86 -0.71 -8.68
CA ILE A 7 16.52 -1.29 -8.65
C ILE A 7 16.58 -2.77 -8.32
N SER A 8 17.54 -3.52 -8.89
CA SER A 8 17.76 -4.93 -8.57
C SER A 8 18.14 -5.15 -7.10
N ASN A 9 19.00 -4.30 -6.53
CA ASN A 9 19.34 -4.37 -5.11
C ASN A 9 18.16 -3.99 -4.20
N LEU A 10 17.34 -3.02 -4.61
CA LEU A 10 16.07 -2.71 -3.93
C LEU A 10 15.12 -3.91 -3.99
N ILE A 11 14.94 -4.54 -5.15
CA ILE A 11 14.08 -5.72 -5.33
C ILE A 11 14.59 -6.93 -4.53
N LEU A 12 15.92 -7.16 -4.48
CA LEU A 12 16.52 -8.25 -3.72
C LEU A 12 16.41 -8.02 -2.20
N LYS A 13 16.58 -6.76 -1.76
CA LYS A 13 16.32 -6.33 -0.37
C LYS A 13 14.82 -6.41 -0.04
N MET A 14 13.94 -6.17 -1.01
CA MET A 14 12.49 -6.31 -0.89
C MET A 14 12.05 -7.77 -0.74
N ALA A 15 12.64 -8.69 -1.51
CA ALA A 15 12.38 -10.13 -1.43
C ALA A 15 12.82 -10.72 -0.08
N THR A 16 13.92 -10.24 0.49
CA THR A 16 14.36 -10.59 1.85
C THR A 16 13.51 -9.93 2.95
N THR A 17 12.90 -8.77 2.68
CA THR A 17 11.97 -8.08 3.60
C THR A 17 10.57 -8.71 3.62
N LYS A 18 10.23 -9.62 2.69
CA LYS A 18 8.99 -10.41 2.71
C LYS A 18 8.79 -11.17 4.03
N SER A 19 9.86 -11.39 4.80
CA SER A 19 9.86 -11.97 6.15
C SER A 19 9.55 -10.98 7.29
N LYS A 20 9.44 -9.67 7.05
CA LYS A 20 9.35 -8.66 8.13
C LYS A 20 8.66 -7.35 7.75
N MET A 21 7.75 -7.34 6.78
CA MET A 21 6.90 -6.16 6.57
C MET A 21 5.94 -6.04 7.75
N GLN A 22 6.18 -5.05 8.62
CA GLN A 22 5.29 -4.74 9.72
C GLN A 22 3.93 -4.28 9.20
N GLN A 23 2.88 -4.64 9.93
CA GLN A 23 1.55 -4.10 9.69
C GLN A 23 1.58 -2.57 9.73
N PHE A 24 0.84 -1.93 8.83
CA PHE A 24 0.66 -0.49 8.89
C PHE A 24 -0.30 -0.13 10.02
N ASN A 25 0.22 0.65 10.96
CA ASN A 25 -0.48 1.09 12.14
C ASN A 25 -1.03 2.52 12.04
N GLY A 26 -1.02 3.11 10.84
CA GLY A 26 -1.48 4.47 10.63
C GLY A 26 -0.48 5.53 11.06
N LYS A 27 0.73 5.15 11.50
CA LYS A 27 1.86 6.05 11.79
C LYS A 27 2.99 5.79 10.80
N GLY A 28 3.82 6.81 10.56
CA GLY A 28 4.96 6.74 9.65
C GLY A 28 4.59 7.03 8.19
N ASP A 29 5.49 6.65 7.28
CA ASP A 29 5.35 6.99 5.86
C ASP A 29 4.42 6.01 5.13
N PHE A 30 3.17 6.43 4.97
CA PHE A 30 2.18 5.67 4.21
C PHE A 30 2.57 5.47 2.73
N LYS A 31 3.32 6.41 2.11
CA LYS A 31 3.73 6.27 0.70
C LYS A 31 4.67 5.10 0.53
N ILE A 32 5.58 4.91 1.48
CA ILE A 32 6.47 3.75 1.53
C ILE A 32 5.60 2.49 1.64
N TRP A 33 4.76 2.37 2.68
CA TRP A 33 3.91 1.19 2.87
C TRP A 33 3.07 0.86 1.62
N ARG A 34 2.46 1.87 1.00
CA ARG A 34 1.66 1.73 -0.22
C ARG A 34 2.47 1.17 -1.38
N GLN A 35 3.69 1.65 -1.59
CA GLN A 35 4.57 1.13 -2.64
C GLN A 35 4.91 -0.34 -2.40
N TRP A 36 5.22 -0.71 -1.15
CA TRP A 36 5.48 -2.10 -0.78
C TRP A 36 4.28 -3.00 -0.97
N MET A 37 3.09 -2.56 -0.55
CA MET A 37 1.85 -3.30 -0.75
C MET A 37 1.59 -3.54 -2.25
N ARG A 38 1.82 -2.53 -3.10
CA ARG A 38 1.69 -2.69 -4.56
C ARG A 38 2.65 -3.74 -5.10
N VAL A 39 3.89 -3.79 -4.63
CA VAL A 39 4.87 -4.82 -5.02
C VAL A 39 4.38 -6.23 -4.65
N ILE A 40 3.81 -6.40 -3.45
CA ILE A 40 3.26 -7.69 -3.00
C ILE A 40 2.12 -8.14 -3.91
N LEU A 41 1.18 -7.24 -4.21
CA LEU A 41 0.03 -7.55 -5.06
C LEU A 41 0.44 -7.84 -6.51
N VAL A 42 1.49 -7.20 -7.02
CA VAL A 42 2.08 -7.51 -8.34
C VAL A 42 2.70 -8.91 -8.33
N GLN A 43 3.45 -9.24 -7.26
CA GLN A 43 4.05 -10.58 -7.11
C GLN A 43 2.99 -11.69 -7.05
N GLN A 44 1.86 -11.42 -6.43
CA GLN A 44 0.70 -12.33 -6.37
C GLN A 44 -0.15 -12.30 -7.65
N LYS A 45 0.20 -11.45 -8.64
CA LYS A 45 -0.55 -11.23 -9.89
C LYS A 45 -1.97 -10.68 -9.71
N VAL A 46 -2.28 -10.05 -8.57
CA VAL A 46 -3.61 -9.51 -8.24
C VAL A 46 -3.68 -7.97 -8.23
N ALA A 47 -2.59 -7.27 -8.57
CA ALA A 47 -2.54 -5.80 -8.51
C ALA A 47 -3.59 -5.07 -9.37
N GLN A 48 -4.06 -5.71 -10.44
CA GLN A 48 -5.11 -5.19 -11.32
C GLN A 48 -6.45 -4.96 -10.61
N VAL A 49 -6.72 -5.71 -9.54
CA VAL A 49 -7.92 -5.54 -8.71
C VAL A 49 -8.02 -4.13 -8.11
N LEU A 50 -6.89 -3.47 -7.85
CA LEU A 50 -6.88 -2.11 -7.28
C LEU A 50 -7.51 -1.06 -8.20
N GLN A 51 -7.55 -1.33 -9.51
CA GLN A 51 -8.18 -0.45 -10.50
C GLN A 51 -9.70 -0.67 -10.58
N GLY A 52 -10.24 -1.66 -9.87
CA GLY A 52 -11.65 -2.03 -9.87
C GLY A 52 -11.95 -3.19 -10.81
N GLU A 53 -12.99 -3.96 -10.47
CA GLU A 53 -13.38 -5.18 -11.16
C GLU A 53 -13.66 -5.01 -12.66
N LYS A 54 -14.15 -3.84 -13.05
CA LYS A 54 -14.48 -3.49 -14.44
C LYS A 54 -13.24 -3.41 -15.35
N ASN A 55 -12.06 -3.25 -14.75
CA ASN A 55 -10.79 -3.16 -15.47
C ASN A 55 -10.06 -4.50 -15.56
N LEU A 56 -10.67 -5.59 -15.08
CA LEU A 56 -10.14 -6.94 -15.24
C LEU A 56 -10.40 -7.45 -16.67
N PRO A 57 -9.44 -8.17 -17.28
CA PRO A 57 -9.64 -8.76 -18.61
C PRO A 57 -10.85 -9.70 -18.63
N SER A 58 -11.70 -9.58 -19.65
CA SER A 58 -12.86 -10.45 -19.87
C SER A 58 -12.48 -11.89 -20.22
N THR A 59 -11.20 -12.15 -20.51
CA THR A 59 -10.64 -13.48 -20.77
C THR A 59 -10.49 -14.33 -19.51
N ILE A 60 -10.59 -13.74 -18.31
CA ILE A 60 -10.45 -14.44 -17.03
C ILE A 60 -11.79 -15.06 -16.64
N SER A 61 -11.76 -16.30 -16.12
CA SER A 61 -12.95 -16.99 -15.61
C SER A 61 -13.53 -16.25 -14.39
N GLU A 62 -14.86 -16.29 -14.19
CA GLU A 62 -15.51 -15.67 -13.03
C GLU A 62 -14.98 -16.22 -11.69
N LYS A 63 -14.62 -17.51 -11.67
CA LYS A 63 -14.02 -18.15 -10.49
C LYS A 63 -12.65 -17.53 -10.19
N GLU A 64 -11.79 -17.44 -11.20
CA GLU A 64 -10.44 -16.89 -11.06
C GLU A 64 -10.51 -15.40 -10.68
N LYS A 65 -11.44 -14.65 -11.28
CA LYS A 65 -11.72 -13.26 -10.90
C LYS A 65 -12.09 -13.11 -9.42
N THR A 66 -12.97 -13.97 -8.91
CA THR A 66 -13.37 -13.98 -7.49
C THR A 66 -12.17 -14.29 -6.59
N GLU A 67 -11.38 -15.31 -6.93
CA GLU A 67 -10.16 -15.66 -6.19
C GLU A 67 -9.14 -14.51 -6.15
N MET A 68 -8.98 -13.78 -7.26
CA MET A 68 -8.11 -12.60 -7.33
C MET A 68 -8.59 -11.48 -6.40
N LEU A 69 -9.90 -11.21 -6.38
CA LEU A 69 -10.53 -10.18 -5.55
C LEU A 69 -10.34 -10.49 -4.07
N GLU A 70 -10.65 -11.72 -3.66
CA GLU A 70 -10.47 -12.17 -2.28
C GLU A 70 -9.01 -12.17 -1.87
N THR A 71 -8.11 -12.66 -2.73
CA THR A 71 -6.66 -12.69 -2.45
C THR A 71 -6.11 -11.29 -2.23
N ALA A 72 -6.48 -10.33 -3.08
CA ALA A 72 -6.05 -8.94 -2.93
C ALA A 72 -6.57 -8.34 -1.63
N TYR A 73 -7.85 -8.52 -1.32
CA TYR A 73 -8.49 -7.97 -0.13
C TYR A 73 -7.88 -8.57 1.16
N ASN A 74 -7.77 -9.88 1.23
CA ASN A 74 -7.21 -10.60 2.38
C ASN A 74 -5.73 -10.24 2.59
N THR A 75 -4.96 -10.13 1.51
CA THR A 75 -3.56 -9.68 1.59
C THR A 75 -3.48 -8.26 2.16
N MET A 76 -4.32 -7.33 1.69
CA MET A 76 -4.32 -5.98 2.23
C MET A 76 -4.66 -5.95 3.72
N ILE A 77 -5.69 -6.67 4.16
CA ILE A 77 -6.06 -6.78 5.58
C ILE A 77 -4.91 -7.31 6.43
N LEU A 78 -4.21 -8.35 5.96
CA LEU A 78 -3.13 -8.99 6.72
C LEU A 78 -2.00 -8.01 7.12
N TYR A 79 -1.74 -7.01 6.27
CA TYR A 79 -0.71 -5.99 6.49
C TYR A 79 -1.24 -4.68 7.08
N LEU A 80 -2.46 -4.66 7.59
CA LEU A 80 -3.02 -3.56 8.38
C LEU A 80 -3.17 -4.01 9.83
N SER A 81 -2.92 -3.12 10.78
CA SER A 81 -3.23 -3.41 12.18
C SER A 81 -4.65 -3.00 12.55
N ASP A 82 -5.13 -3.53 13.68
CA ASP A 82 -6.52 -3.37 14.15
C ASP A 82 -7.00 -1.92 14.20
N ASN A 83 -6.15 -0.99 14.60
CA ASN A 83 -6.49 0.44 14.67
C ASN A 83 -6.76 1.07 13.30
N VAL A 84 -6.13 0.57 12.23
CA VAL A 84 -6.39 1.00 10.85
C VAL A 84 -7.61 0.27 10.31
N LEU A 85 -7.75 -1.03 10.59
CA LEU A 85 -8.92 -1.82 10.21
C LEU A 85 -10.21 -1.24 10.78
N ARG A 86 -10.21 -0.80 12.04
CA ARG A 86 -11.37 -0.11 12.66
C ARG A 86 -11.81 1.14 11.90
N LYS A 87 -10.89 1.85 11.23
CA LYS A 87 -11.20 3.03 10.40
C LYS A 87 -11.70 2.67 8.99
N CYS A 88 -11.48 1.43 8.56
CA CYS A 88 -11.81 0.94 7.22
C CYS A 88 -12.89 -0.16 7.23
N ASN A 89 -13.57 -0.38 8.36
CA ASN A 89 -14.49 -1.50 8.58
C ASN A 89 -15.71 -1.56 7.63
N LYS A 90 -15.99 -0.49 6.88
CA LYS A 90 -17.10 -0.41 5.93
C LYS A 90 -16.74 -0.91 4.54
N GLU A 91 -15.44 -1.08 4.26
CA GLU A 91 -14.95 -1.43 2.93
C GLU A 91 -14.92 -2.94 2.77
N ILE A 92 -15.63 -3.46 1.75
CA ILE A 92 -15.74 -4.89 1.46
C ILE A 92 -14.91 -5.33 0.25
N SER A 93 -14.28 -4.37 -0.44
CA SER A 93 -13.50 -4.62 -1.66
C SER A 93 -12.09 -4.09 -1.53
N ALA A 94 -11.13 -4.75 -2.18
CA ALA A 94 -9.74 -4.30 -2.20
C ALA A 94 -9.58 -2.89 -2.82
N ALA A 95 -10.32 -2.59 -3.90
CA ALA A 95 -10.29 -1.28 -4.54
C ALA A 95 -10.82 -0.17 -3.62
N SER A 96 -11.94 -0.41 -2.94
CA SER A 96 -12.53 0.58 -2.03
C SER A 96 -11.69 0.78 -0.77
N LEU A 97 -11.12 -0.30 -0.22
CA LEU A 97 -10.14 -0.25 0.86
C LEU A 97 -8.89 0.55 0.46
N TRP A 98 -8.37 0.35 -0.75
CA TRP A 98 -7.21 1.06 -1.28
C TRP A 98 -7.45 2.57 -1.37
N LEU A 99 -8.59 2.97 -1.96
CA LEU A 99 -8.98 4.37 -2.06
C LEU A 99 -9.21 5.01 -0.68
N LYS A 100 -9.82 4.26 0.24
CA LYS A 100 -10.05 4.73 1.61
C LYS A 100 -8.74 5.02 2.33
N LEU A 101 -7.77 4.11 2.23
CA LEU A 101 -6.44 4.29 2.80
C LEU A 101 -5.72 5.49 2.19
N ASP A 102 -5.78 5.65 0.87
CA ASP A 102 -5.23 6.81 0.17
C ASP A 102 -5.82 8.11 0.72
N ASN A 103 -7.14 8.21 0.83
CA ASN A 103 -7.81 9.40 1.35
C ASN A 103 -7.44 9.71 2.81
N LEU A 104 -7.31 8.68 3.65
CA LEU A 104 -7.01 8.84 5.07
C LEU A 104 -5.56 9.24 5.35
N TYR A 105 -4.61 8.72 4.57
CA TYR A 105 -3.19 8.77 4.92
C TYR A 105 -2.31 9.51 3.92
N MET A 106 -2.73 9.72 2.66
CA MET A 106 -1.97 10.60 1.75
C MET A 106 -2.03 12.05 2.19
N THR A 107 -3.23 12.56 2.49
CA THR A 107 -3.44 13.94 2.95
C THR A 107 -2.74 14.20 4.28
N LYS A 108 -2.86 13.29 5.23
CA LYS A 108 -2.15 13.37 6.52
C LYS A 108 -0.64 13.35 6.37
N SER A 109 -0.09 12.48 5.52
CA SER A 109 1.36 12.43 5.30
C SER A 109 1.93 13.77 4.78
N LEU A 110 1.17 14.48 3.94
CA LEU A 110 1.58 15.79 3.43
C LEU A 110 1.53 16.85 4.54
N THR A 111 0.46 16.90 5.32
CA THR A 111 0.33 17.84 6.45
C THR A 111 1.37 17.55 7.52
N ASP A 112 1.63 16.29 7.84
CA ASP A 112 2.65 15.87 8.81
C ASP A 112 4.06 16.23 8.32
N GLN A 113 4.36 16.06 7.02
CA GLN A 113 5.63 16.50 6.44
C GLN A 113 5.81 18.02 6.48
N ILE A 114 4.76 18.80 6.20
CA ILE A 114 4.80 20.26 6.28
C ILE A 114 5.00 20.69 7.73
N TYR A 115 4.24 20.11 8.67
CA TYR A 115 4.36 20.40 10.10
C TYR A 115 5.78 20.10 10.62
N LEU A 116 6.36 18.96 10.24
CA LEU A 116 7.73 18.62 10.60
C LEU A 116 8.76 19.61 10.03
N LYS A 117 8.59 20.06 8.79
CA LYS A 117 9.44 21.10 8.20
C LYS A 117 9.32 22.42 8.97
N VAL A 118 8.10 22.91 9.18
CA VAL A 118 7.84 24.15 9.91
C VAL A 118 8.44 24.10 11.32
N LYS A 119 8.24 22.98 12.04
CA LYS A 119 8.85 22.80 13.37
C LYS A 119 10.38 22.81 13.31
N LEU A 120 10.99 22.07 12.39
CA LEU A 120 12.44 22.01 12.24
C LEU A 120 13.05 23.38 11.90
N PHE A 121 12.41 24.16 11.02
CA PHE A 121 12.87 25.50 10.65
C PHE A 121 12.57 26.55 11.73
N GLY A 122 11.47 26.40 12.47
CA GLY A 122 11.16 27.26 13.62
C GLY A 122 12.19 27.15 14.75
N PHE A 123 12.79 25.96 14.94
CA PHE A 123 13.90 25.76 15.89
C PHE A 123 15.25 26.34 15.41
N LYS A 124 15.38 26.73 14.14
CA LYS A 124 16.62 27.33 13.58
C LYS A 124 16.58 28.86 13.48
N MET A 125 15.46 29.48 13.83
CA MET A 125 15.28 30.94 13.85
C MET A 125 15.35 31.47 15.30
N GLN A 126 16.36 31.03 16.05
CA GLN A 126 16.80 31.60 17.33
C GLN A 126 18.33 31.60 17.38
#